data_AF-A0A444K2I5-F1
#
_entry.id   AF-A0A444K2I5-F1
#
_cell.length_a   1.000
_cell.length_b   1.000
_cell.length_c   1.000
_cell.angle_alpha   90.00
_cell.angle_beta   90.00
_cell.angle_gamma   90.00
#
_symmetry.space_group_name_H-M   'P 1'
#
loop_
_entity.id
_entity.type
_entity.pdbx_description
1 polymer ?
#
loop_
_entity_poly.entity_id
_entity_poly.type
_entity_poly.pdbx_seq_one_letter_code
_entity_poly.pdbx_strand_id
1 'polypeptide(L)'
;MSRFGPRGPRRRYAASPPRSLWRKLLDYGLAFLLLGLLILVAARLDRFETRKEQGTAIVNDGDSITLGTERIRMRGIDAPEYQQTCQKAGADYPCGKLARQSLVRLIAGRPVSCSGWQRDRYGRLLGDCRAGDTDLNQAQVRAG
;
A
#
# COMPACT_ATOMS: atom_id res chain seq x y z
N MET A 1 -81.24 -3.56 29.98
CA MET A 1 -80.81 -2.20 30.39
C MET A 1 -79.30 -2.16 30.42
N SER A 2 -78.71 -1.45 29.45
CA SER A 2 -77.27 -1.31 29.24
C SER A 2 -76.72 -0.13 30.04
N ARG A 3 -75.60 -0.28 30.78
CA ARG A 3 -74.66 0.82 31.12
C ARG A 3 -73.25 0.22 31.30
N PHE A 4 -72.42 0.23 30.25
CA PHE A 4 -71.34 1.21 30.01
C PHE A 4 -70.26 1.24 31.11
N GLY A 5 -69.16 0.52 30.86
CA GLY A 5 -67.92 0.59 31.64
C GLY A 5 -67.13 1.88 31.41
N PRO A 6 -66.17 2.20 32.29
CA PRO A 6 -65.45 3.47 32.26
C PRO A 6 -64.42 3.49 31.12
N ARG A 7 -64.44 4.56 30.33
CA ARG A 7 -63.44 4.85 29.28
C ARG A 7 -62.14 5.31 29.96
N GLY A 8 -61.09 4.50 29.87
CA GLY A 8 -59.73 4.90 30.28
C GLY A 8 -59.22 6.10 29.46
N PRO A 9 -58.29 6.91 30.02
CA PRO A 9 -57.83 8.11 29.35
C PRO A 9 -57.02 7.75 28.10
N ARG A 10 -57.45 8.28 26.95
CA ARG A 10 -56.68 8.24 25.71
C ARG A 10 -55.38 9.03 25.90
N ARG A 11 -54.23 8.35 26.04
CA ARG A 11 -52.92 8.99 25.91
C ARG A 11 -52.84 9.61 24.51
N ARG A 12 -52.98 10.95 24.44
CA ARG A 12 -52.69 11.70 23.22
C ARG A 12 -51.19 11.59 23.01
N TYR A 13 -50.76 10.90 21.96
CA TYR A 13 -49.41 11.07 21.43
C TYR A 13 -49.33 12.53 20.97
N ALA A 14 -48.72 13.38 21.79
CA ALA A 14 -48.42 14.75 21.39
C ALA A 14 -47.43 14.67 20.22
N ALA A 15 -47.83 15.20 19.06
CA ALA A 15 -46.93 15.36 17.94
C ALA A 15 -45.75 16.23 18.39
N SER A 16 -44.53 15.76 18.18
CA SER A 16 -43.33 16.52 18.55
C SER A 16 -43.31 17.86 17.81
N PRO A 17 -42.92 18.97 18.48
CA PRO A 17 -42.90 20.27 17.83
C PRO A 17 -41.93 20.27 16.64
N PRO A 18 -42.24 21.02 15.56
CA PRO A 18 -41.37 21.07 14.38
C PRO A 18 -39.99 21.61 14.79
N ARG A 19 -38.94 20.89 14.39
CA ARG A 19 -37.54 21.31 14.64
C ARG A 19 -37.31 22.70 14.04
N SER A 20 -36.68 23.59 14.80
CA SER A 20 -36.37 24.96 14.35
C SER A 20 -35.50 24.93 13.07
N LEU A 21 -35.75 25.87 12.17
CA LEU A 21 -34.98 26.01 10.92
C LEU A 21 -33.47 26.11 11.18
N TRP A 22 -33.07 26.81 12.25
CA TRP A 22 -31.68 26.89 12.69
C TRP A 22 -31.07 25.52 13.04
N ARG A 23 -31.80 24.65 13.77
CA ARG A 23 -31.33 23.29 14.07
C ARG A 23 -31.21 22.44 12.81
N LYS A 24 -32.13 22.59 11.85
CA LYS A 24 -32.03 21.89 10.55
C LYS A 24 -30.80 22.35 9.76
N LEU A 25 -30.52 23.64 9.72
CA LEU A 25 -29.33 24.19 9.06
C LEU A 25 -28.04 23.72 9.74
N LEU A 26 -28.02 23.66 11.08
CA LEU A 26 -26.90 23.07 11.83
C LEU A 26 -26.75 21.57 11.54
N ASP A 27 -27.84 20.80 11.50
CA ASP A 27 -27.83 19.37 11.18
C ASP A 27 -27.27 19.13 9.76
N TYR A 28 -27.69 19.93 8.77
CA TYR A 28 -27.14 19.85 7.42
C TYR A 28 -25.67 20.27 7.35
N GLY A 29 -25.29 21.36 8.03
CA GLY A 29 -23.89 21.79 8.10
C GLY A 29 -22.98 20.73 8.70
N LEU A 30 -23.41 20.10 9.81
CA LEU A 30 -22.73 18.98 10.43
C LEU A 30 -22.63 17.78 9.46
N ALA A 31 -23.73 17.42 8.79
CA ALA A 31 -23.74 16.33 7.82
C ALA A 31 -22.79 16.57 6.65
N PHE A 32 -22.74 17.79 6.10
CA PHE A 32 -21.79 18.15 5.04
C PHE A 32 -20.34 18.12 5.51
N LEU A 33 -20.06 18.60 6.73
CA LEU A 33 -18.71 18.51 7.31
C LEU A 33 -18.27 17.05 7.53
N LEU A 34 -19.16 16.21 8.07
CA LEU A 34 -18.89 14.78 8.26
C LEU A 34 -18.66 14.07 6.93
N LEU A 35 -19.51 14.32 5.93
CA LEU A 35 -19.36 13.74 4.59
C LEU A 35 -18.05 14.19 3.93
N GLY A 36 -17.72 15.49 4.02
CA GLY A 36 -16.46 16.02 3.48
C GLY A 36 -15.23 15.40 4.15
N LEU A 37 -15.26 15.24 5.48
CA LEU A 37 -14.19 14.56 6.22
C LEU A 37 -14.04 13.10 5.80
N LEU A 38 -15.15 12.36 5.68
CA LEU A 38 -15.14 10.97 5.22
C LEU A 38 -14.54 10.83 3.82
N ILE A 39 -14.88 11.74 2.89
CA ILE A 39 -14.31 11.77 1.54
C ILE A 39 -12.79 12.03 1.59
N LEU A 40 -12.33 12.99 2.40
CA LEU A 40 -10.91 13.28 2.56
C LEU A 40 -10.12 12.10 3.14
N VAL A 41 -10.68 11.40 4.13
CA VAL A 41 -10.07 10.21 4.72
C VAL A 41 -10.01 9.08 3.69
N ALA A 42 -11.09 8.82 2.96
CA ALA A 42 -11.12 7.81 1.90
C ALA A 42 -10.07 8.09 0.81
N ALA A 43 -9.97 9.34 0.33
CA ALA A 43 -8.99 9.74 -0.67
C ALA A 43 -7.52 9.62 -0.18
N ARG A 44 -7.29 9.62 1.13
CA ARG A 44 -5.97 9.38 1.72
C ARG A 44 -5.65 7.90 1.87
N LEU A 45 -6.64 7.07 2.18
CA LEU A 45 -6.48 5.63 2.31
C LEU A 45 -6.19 4.94 0.97
N ASP A 46 -6.79 5.42 -0.11
CA ASP A 46 -6.60 4.87 -1.46
C ASP A 46 -5.13 4.94 -1.94
N ARG A 47 -4.35 5.90 -1.43
CA ARG A 47 -2.91 6.01 -1.74
C ARG A 47 -2.06 4.91 -1.11
N PHE A 48 -2.58 4.18 -0.13
CA PHE A 48 -1.87 3.09 0.55
C PHE A 48 -2.15 1.72 -0.07
N GLU A 49 -2.86 1.65 -1.19
CA GLU A 49 -2.99 0.37 -1.90
C GLU A 49 -1.61 -0.18 -2.25
N THR A 50 -1.32 -1.36 -1.68
CA THR A 50 -0.09 -2.08 -1.97
C THR A 50 -0.15 -2.53 -3.41
N ARG A 51 0.63 -1.89 -4.27
CA ARG A 51 0.83 -2.29 -5.66
C ARG A 51 1.49 -3.66 -5.67
N LYS A 52 0.90 -4.58 -6.42
CA LYS A 52 1.44 -5.92 -6.66
C LYS A 52 1.74 -6.03 -8.13
N GLU A 53 3.01 -6.19 -8.45
CA GLU A 53 3.49 -6.38 -9.82
C GLU A 53 4.04 -7.79 -9.95
N GLN A 54 3.73 -8.46 -11.06
CA GLN A 54 4.22 -9.80 -11.34
C GLN A 54 4.61 -9.95 -12.80
N GLY A 55 5.71 -10.64 -13.06
CA GLY A 55 6.10 -10.98 -14.42
C GLY A 55 7.53 -11.46 -14.53
N THR A 56 8.03 -11.48 -15.77
CA THR A 56 9.44 -11.73 -16.06
C THR A 56 10.26 -10.51 -15.63
N ALA A 57 11.23 -10.73 -14.74
CA ALA A 57 12.12 -9.69 -14.27
C ALA A 57 13.29 -9.44 -15.22
N ILE A 58 13.50 -8.16 -15.55
CA ILE A 58 14.75 -7.68 -16.10
C ILE A 58 15.59 -7.16 -14.93
N VAL A 59 16.72 -7.82 -14.66
CA VAL A 59 17.61 -7.43 -13.56
C VAL A 59 18.51 -6.27 -14.01
N ASN A 60 18.33 -5.10 -13.37
CA ASN A 60 19.12 -3.91 -13.65
C ASN A 60 20.43 -3.94 -12.84
N ASP A 61 20.33 -4.03 -11.51
CA ASP A 61 21.46 -3.99 -10.56
C ASP A 61 21.30 -5.09 -9.48
N GLY A 62 22.08 -5.03 -8.41
CA GLY A 62 21.98 -5.99 -7.30
C GLY A 62 20.74 -5.83 -6.42
N ASP A 63 20.02 -4.70 -6.52
CA ASP A 63 18.81 -4.40 -5.75
C ASP A 63 17.63 -3.89 -6.61
N SER A 64 17.84 -3.70 -7.91
CA SER A 64 16.92 -3.01 -8.81
C SER A 64 16.51 -3.91 -9.96
N ILE A 65 15.20 -4.06 -10.17
CA ILE A 65 14.62 -4.87 -11.24
C ILE A 65 13.50 -4.11 -11.95
N THR A 66 13.19 -4.53 -13.18
CA THR A 66 12.06 -4.02 -13.95
C THR A 66 11.09 -5.16 -14.24
N LEU A 67 9.81 -4.95 -13.91
CA LEU A 67 8.69 -5.86 -14.23
C LEU A 67 7.77 -5.14 -15.22
N GLY A 68 7.81 -5.56 -16.48
CA GLY A 68 7.07 -4.87 -17.55
C GLY A 68 7.53 -3.41 -17.68
N THR A 69 6.64 -2.47 -17.38
CA THR A 69 6.93 -1.02 -17.38
C THR A 69 7.32 -0.47 -16.00
N GLU A 70 7.17 -1.25 -14.93
CA GLU A 70 7.38 -0.79 -13.56
C GLU A 70 8.81 -1.06 -13.10
N ARG A 71 9.48 -0.01 -12.60
CA ARG A 71 10.84 -0.10 -12.06
C ARG A 71 10.77 -0.22 -10.56
N ILE A 72 11.44 -1.23 -10.02
CA ILE A 72 11.31 -1.62 -8.62
C ILE A 72 12.70 -1.66 -7.99
N ARG A 73 12.83 -1.01 -6.84
CA ARG A 73 14.00 -1.14 -5.95
C ARG A 73 13.59 -1.98 -4.74
N MET A 74 14.36 -3.03 -4.47
CA MET A 74 14.12 -3.93 -3.35
C MET A 74 14.27 -3.17 -2.03
N ARG A 75 13.21 -3.22 -1.22
CA ARG A 75 13.15 -2.50 0.05
C ARG A 75 14.07 -3.15 1.08
N GLY A 76 14.71 -2.29 1.89
CA GLY A 76 15.47 -2.71 3.06
C GLY A 76 16.85 -3.28 2.76
N ILE A 77 17.29 -3.21 1.50
CA ILE A 77 18.62 -3.66 1.08
C ILE A 77 19.27 -2.57 0.21
N ASP A 78 20.60 -2.57 0.18
CA ASP A 78 21.39 -1.72 -0.71
C ASP A 78 22.47 -2.60 -1.31
N ALA A 79 22.48 -2.70 -2.64
CA ALA A 79 23.46 -3.50 -3.35
C ALA A 79 24.36 -2.56 -4.17
N PRO A 80 25.62 -2.95 -4.44
CA PRO A 80 26.49 -2.16 -5.30
C PRO A 80 25.85 -1.96 -6.68
N GLU A 81 25.96 -0.72 -7.20
CA GLU A 81 25.50 -0.37 -8.53
C GLU A 81 26.24 -1.18 -9.58
N TYR A 82 25.63 -1.52 -10.73
CA TYR A 82 26.20 -2.49 -11.68
C TYR A 82 27.65 -2.20 -12.12
N GLN A 83 28.01 -0.93 -12.28
CA GLN A 83 29.35 -0.50 -12.70
C GLN A 83 30.34 -0.35 -11.53
N GLN A 84 29.91 -0.56 -10.30
CA GLN A 84 30.73 -0.38 -9.12
C GLN A 84 31.80 -1.48 -8.99
N THR A 85 33.02 -1.03 -8.71
CA THR A 85 34.15 -1.86 -8.29
C THR A 85 34.35 -1.65 -6.79
N CYS A 86 34.61 -2.74 -6.07
CA CYS A 86 34.89 -2.71 -4.64
C CYS A 86 36.29 -3.29 -4.41
N GLN A 87 36.87 -3.04 -3.24
CA GLN A 87 38.16 -3.60 -2.84
C GLN A 87 37.98 -4.64 -1.74
N LYS A 88 38.64 -5.79 -1.86
CA LYS A 88 38.69 -6.84 -0.83
C LYS A 88 40.11 -7.39 -0.76
N ALA A 89 40.69 -7.39 0.45
CA ALA A 89 42.07 -7.82 0.68
C ALA A 89 43.10 -7.14 -0.25
N GLY A 90 42.91 -5.84 -0.52
CA GLY A 90 43.80 -5.05 -1.38
C GLY A 90 43.61 -5.28 -2.89
N ALA A 91 42.70 -6.18 -3.31
CA ALA A 91 42.40 -6.42 -4.71
C ALA A 91 41.03 -5.84 -5.10
N ASP A 92 40.98 -5.20 -6.26
CA ASP A 92 39.74 -4.73 -6.86
C ASP A 92 38.95 -5.91 -7.43
N TYR A 93 37.63 -5.88 -7.22
CA TYR A 93 36.72 -6.87 -7.76
C TYR A 93 35.38 -6.24 -8.18
N PRO A 94 34.71 -6.78 -9.21
CA PRO A 94 33.53 -6.17 -9.82
C PRO A 94 32.25 -6.49 -9.00
N CYS A 95 32.16 -5.99 -7.78
CA CYS A 95 31.07 -6.24 -6.84
C CYS A 95 29.68 -5.97 -7.44
N GLY A 96 29.50 -4.90 -8.22
CA GLY A 96 28.22 -4.59 -8.88
C GLY A 96 27.76 -5.68 -9.84
N LYS A 97 28.67 -6.17 -10.69
CA LYS A 97 28.39 -7.26 -11.63
C LYS A 97 28.09 -8.56 -10.89
N LEU A 98 28.81 -8.86 -9.83
CA LEU A 98 28.60 -10.07 -9.02
C LEU A 98 27.26 -10.02 -8.28
N ALA A 99 26.89 -8.87 -7.71
CA ALA A 99 25.59 -8.68 -7.05
C ALA A 99 24.44 -8.87 -8.03
N ARG A 100 24.51 -8.25 -9.21
CA ARG A 100 23.53 -8.45 -10.29
C ARG A 100 23.42 -9.92 -10.70
N GLN A 101 24.55 -10.59 -10.92
CA GLN A 101 24.58 -12.02 -11.28
C GLN A 101 24.00 -12.91 -10.17
N SER A 102 24.23 -12.58 -8.91
CA SER A 102 23.61 -13.26 -7.77
C SER A 102 22.09 -13.19 -7.87
N LEU A 103 21.54 -11.99 -8.09
CA LEU A 103 20.10 -11.79 -8.20
C LEU A 103 19.50 -12.55 -9.41
N VAL A 104 20.19 -12.56 -10.55
CA VAL A 104 19.79 -13.37 -11.71
C VAL A 104 19.71 -14.86 -11.35
N ARG A 105 20.71 -15.38 -10.63
CA ARG A 105 20.72 -16.78 -10.17
C ARG A 105 19.59 -17.07 -9.17
N LEU A 106 19.32 -16.15 -8.25
CA LEU A 106 18.23 -16.29 -7.28
C LEU A 106 16.85 -16.33 -7.96
N ILE A 107 16.64 -15.51 -8.99
CA ILE A 107 15.41 -15.53 -9.77
C ILE A 107 15.28 -16.84 -10.55
N ALA A 108 16.38 -17.35 -11.11
CA ALA A 108 16.44 -18.63 -11.83
C ALA A 108 15.40 -18.74 -12.97
N GLY A 109 15.12 -17.62 -13.66
CA GLY A 109 14.13 -17.56 -14.73
C GLY A 109 12.67 -17.69 -14.30
N ARG A 110 12.39 -17.78 -12.99
CA ARG A 110 11.04 -17.86 -12.45
C ARG A 110 10.33 -16.49 -12.53
N PRO A 111 8.99 -16.46 -12.64
CA PRO A 111 8.24 -15.22 -12.47
C PRO A 111 8.53 -14.58 -11.11
N VAL A 112 8.72 -13.27 -11.12
CA VAL A 112 8.93 -12.48 -9.91
C VAL A 112 7.66 -11.74 -9.57
N SER A 113 7.27 -11.77 -8.29
CA SER A 113 6.20 -10.95 -7.74
C SER A 113 6.78 -9.96 -6.74
N CYS A 114 6.49 -8.68 -6.91
CA CYS A 114 6.88 -7.62 -5.97
C CYS A 114 5.65 -6.91 -5.42
N SER A 115 5.68 -6.57 -4.14
CA SER A 115 4.63 -5.80 -3.49
C SER A 115 5.18 -4.59 -2.75
N GLY A 116 4.58 -3.41 -2.96
CA GLY A 116 5.01 -2.17 -2.34
C GLY A 116 3.98 -1.05 -2.46
N TRP A 117 4.10 -0.02 -1.64
CA TRP A 117 3.18 1.14 -1.66
C TRP A 117 3.92 2.48 -1.68
N GLN A 118 5.22 2.48 -1.39
CA GLN A 118 6.07 3.66 -1.43
C GLN A 118 6.83 3.73 -2.75
N ARG A 119 7.15 4.96 -3.18
CA ARG A 119 8.09 5.20 -4.27
C ARG A 119 9.30 5.95 -3.73
N ASP A 120 10.47 5.70 -4.31
CA ASP A 120 11.67 6.48 -4.00
C ASP A 120 11.67 7.84 -4.72
N ARG A 121 12.71 8.65 -4.48
CA ARG A 121 12.88 9.98 -5.10
C ARG A 121 12.98 9.96 -6.63
N TYR A 122 13.28 8.80 -7.23
CA TYR A 122 13.38 8.61 -8.68
C TYR A 122 12.11 8.01 -9.27
N GLY A 123 11.06 7.83 -8.45
CA GLY A 123 9.79 7.28 -8.86
C GLY A 123 9.76 5.76 -8.96
N ARG A 124 10.80 5.03 -8.52
CA ARG A 124 10.79 3.55 -8.49
C ARG A 124 9.92 3.05 -7.35
N LEU A 125 9.16 1.98 -7.57
CA LEU A 125 8.43 1.31 -6.51
C LEU A 125 9.41 0.70 -5.50
N LEU A 126 9.23 0.97 -4.22
CA LEU A 126 9.94 0.30 -3.12
C LEU A 126 9.14 -0.91 -2.69
N GLY A 127 9.66 -2.11 -2.98
CA GLY A 127 8.89 -3.35 -2.81
C GLY A 127 9.68 -4.51 -2.20
N ASP A 128 8.93 -5.44 -1.62
CA ASP A 128 9.44 -6.76 -1.27
C ASP A 128 9.17 -7.69 -2.46
N CYS A 129 10.21 -8.37 -2.94
CA CYS A 129 10.18 -9.17 -4.15
C CYS A 129 10.42 -10.66 -3.86
N ARG A 130 9.70 -11.52 -4.57
CA ARG A 130 9.80 -12.98 -4.46
C ARG A 130 9.86 -13.64 -5.83
N ALA A 131 10.64 -14.71 -5.92
CA ALA A 131 10.64 -15.62 -7.06
C ALA A 131 10.17 -17.00 -6.58
N GLY A 132 8.89 -17.33 -6.80
CA GLY A 132 8.23 -18.44 -6.11
C GLY A 132 8.30 -18.25 -4.59
N ASP A 133 8.79 -19.24 -3.85
CA ASP A 133 8.96 -19.19 -2.40
C ASP A 133 10.26 -18.49 -1.95
N THR A 134 11.11 -18.08 -2.89
CA THR A 134 12.38 -17.40 -2.58
C THR A 134 12.14 -15.91 -2.36
N ASP A 135 12.34 -15.44 -1.12
CA ASP A 135 12.40 -14.00 -0.80
C ASP A 135 13.71 -13.41 -1.35
N LEU A 136 13.61 -12.61 -2.42
CA LEU A 136 14.77 -12.10 -3.13
C LEU A 136 15.53 -11.07 -2.29
N ASN A 137 14.82 -10.22 -1.54
CA ASN A 137 15.42 -9.22 -0.67
C ASN A 137 16.31 -9.90 0.36
N GLN A 138 15.78 -10.90 1.06
CA GLN A 138 16.53 -11.65 2.07
C GLN A 138 17.64 -12.51 1.45
N ALA A 139 17.35 -13.23 0.37
CA ALA A 139 18.32 -14.13 -0.24
C ALA A 139 19.52 -13.39 -0.84
N GLN A 140 19.30 -12.18 -1.35
CA GLN A 140 20.38 -11.35 -1.89
C GLN A 140 21.34 -10.91 -0.78
N VAL A 141 20.83 -10.46 0.37
CA VAL A 141 21.67 -10.10 1.54
C VAL A 141 22.43 -11.32 2.06
N ARG A 142 21.81 -12.50 2.07
CA ARG A 142 22.49 -13.74 2.49
C ARG A 142 23.60 -14.18 1.52
N ALA A 143 23.56 -13.71 0.28
CA ALA A 143 24.52 -14.08 -0.75
C ALA A 143 25.79 -13.20 -0.77
N GLY A 144 25.86 -12.11 0.00
CA GLY A 144 27.04 -11.24 0.03
C GLY A 144 27.00 -10.14 1.07
#